data_AF-A0A4R0SGB1-F1
#
_entry.id   AF-A0A4R0SGB1-F1
#
_cell.length_a   1.000
_cell.length_b   1.000
_cell.length_c   1.000
_cell.angle_alpha   90.00
_cell.angle_beta   90.00
_cell.angle_gamma   90.00
#
_symmetry.space_group_name_H-M   'P 1'
#
loop_
_entity.id
_entity.type
_entity.pdbx_description
1 polymer ?
#
loop_
_entity_poly.entity_id
_entity_poly.type
_entity_poly.pdbx_seq_one_letter_code
_entity_poly.pdbx_strand_id
1 'polypeptide(L)'
;MPTGKKTATIESKALSIAIKRAMAVRDFKTRSLAIESGVPYGTLRRILELNTVADYEQLRKIAEALRMPLSSIIADAEHLTKDAGVIEDYQATDNRETSSDHENIDIDAWADRIKAEDSIHNN
;
A
#
# COMPACT_ATOMS: atom_id res chain seq x y z
N MET A 1 7.06 11.84 -17.84
CA MET A 1 5.98 12.12 -16.86
C MET A 1 6.59 11.95 -15.48
N PRO A 2 6.35 12.84 -14.50
CA PRO A 2 6.91 12.65 -13.17
C PRO A 2 6.18 11.48 -12.50
N THR A 3 6.81 10.30 -12.47
CA THR A 3 6.38 9.16 -11.67
C THR A 3 6.77 9.42 -10.22
N GLY A 4 6.19 10.44 -9.61
CA GLY A 4 6.33 10.69 -8.18
C GLY A 4 5.60 9.59 -7.43
N LYS A 5 6.32 8.52 -7.05
CA LYS A 5 5.84 7.61 -6.00
C LYS A 5 5.62 8.49 -4.78
N LYS A 6 4.36 8.79 -4.46
CA LYS A 6 4.02 9.53 -3.25
C LYS A 6 4.40 8.62 -2.10
N THR A 7 5.49 8.96 -1.39
CA THR A 7 5.85 8.28 -0.15
C THR A 7 4.62 8.31 0.75
N ALA A 8 4.07 7.14 1.07
CA ALA A 8 2.85 7.06 1.84
C ALA A 8 3.15 7.59 3.25
N THR A 9 2.37 8.55 3.75
CA THR A 9 2.58 9.05 5.12
C THR A 9 2.17 7.99 6.15
N ILE A 10 2.70 8.09 7.37
CA ILE A 10 2.25 7.24 8.49
C ILE A 10 0.73 7.34 8.70
N GLU A 11 0.13 8.51 8.45
CA GLU A 11 -1.32 8.72 8.53
C GLU A 11 -2.07 7.93 7.44
N SER A 12 -1.54 7.93 6.21
CA SER A 12 -2.11 7.15 5.10
C SER A 12 -2.07 5.66 5.42
N LYS A 13 -0.94 5.18 5.99
CA LYS A 13 -0.78 3.81 6.46
C LYS A 13 -1.78 3.47 7.56
N ALA A 14 -1.84 4.29 8.60
CA ALA A 14 -2.76 4.13 9.72
C ALA A 14 -4.23 4.12 9.25
N LEU A 15 -4.61 4.99 8.31
CA LEU A 15 -5.95 5.03 7.73
C LEU A 15 -6.27 3.73 6.98
N SER A 16 -5.34 3.22 6.17
CA SER A 16 -5.55 1.93 5.48
C SER A 16 -5.72 0.76 6.45
N ILE A 17 -4.99 0.76 7.58
CA ILE A 17 -5.10 -0.26 8.62
C ILE A 17 -6.44 -0.13 9.34
N ALA A 18 -6.86 1.08 9.70
CA ALA A 18 -8.15 1.34 10.34
C ALA A 18 -9.32 0.84 9.47
N ILE A 19 -9.27 1.10 8.16
CA ILE A 19 -10.29 0.58 7.22
C ILE A 19 -10.25 -0.96 7.17
N LYS A 20 -9.06 -1.58 7.08
CA LYS A 20 -8.93 -3.05 7.08
C LYS A 20 -9.42 -3.68 8.39
N ARG A 21 -9.15 -3.05 9.53
CA ARG A 21 -9.63 -3.50 10.84
C ARG A 21 -11.15 -3.39 10.91
N ALA A 22 -11.73 -2.27 10.46
CA ALA A 22 -13.16 -2.08 10.41
C ALA A 22 -13.86 -3.10 9.49
N MET A 23 -13.22 -3.46 8.37
CA MET A 23 -13.67 -4.53 7.48
C MET A 23 -13.64 -5.90 8.17
N ALA A 24 -12.53 -6.24 8.84
CA ALA A 24 -12.39 -7.53 9.53
C ALA A 24 -13.42 -7.70 10.65
N VAL A 25 -13.69 -6.65 11.43
CA VAL A 25 -14.70 -6.66 12.50
C VAL A 25 -16.12 -6.92 11.97
N ARG A 26 -16.38 -6.58 10.69
CA ARG A 26 -17.71 -6.64 10.06
C ARG A 26 -17.82 -7.71 8.97
N ASP A 27 -16.81 -8.59 8.86
CA ASP A 27 -16.71 -9.64 7.84
C ASP A 27 -16.84 -9.12 6.38
N PHE A 28 -16.30 -7.92 6.11
CA PHE A 28 -16.30 -7.36 4.76
C PHE A 28 -15.07 -7.80 3.96
N LYS A 29 -15.31 -8.39 2.80
CA LYS A 29 -14.28 -8.55 1.75
C LYS A 29 -14.16 -7.26 0.94
N THR A 30 -12.96 -6.96 0.41
CA THR A 30 -12.72 -5.74 -0.39
C THR A 30 -13.67 -5.60 -1.57
N ARG A 31 -13.99 -6.72 -2.26
CA ARG A 31 -14.96 -6.70 -3.36
C ARG A 31 -16.37 -6.35 -2.88
N SER A 32 -16.80 -6.94 -1.77
CA SER A 32 -18.11 -6.66 -1.17
C SER A 32 -18.22 -5.21 -0.73
N LEU A 33 -17.15 -4.66 -0.12
CA LEU A 33 -17.11 -3.26 0.28
C LEU A 33 -17.16 -2.31 -0.92
N ALA A 34 -16.49 -2.64 -2.03
CA ALA A 34 -16.56 -1.84 -3.26
C ALA A 34 -18.00 -1.79 -3.82
N ILE A 35 -18.71 -2.92 -3.77
CA ILE A 35 -20.12 -2.99 -4.20
C ILE A 35 -21.01 -2.16 -3.28
N GLU A 36 -20.88 -2.34 -1.96
CA GLU A 36 -21.71 -1.68 -0.96
C GLU A 36 -21.48 -0.16 -0.90
N SER A 37 -20.22 0.29 -1.00
CA SER A 37 -19.84 1.71 -0.96
C SER A 37 -20.04 2.44 -2.28
N GLY A 38 -20.20 1.72 -3.39
CA GLY A 38 -20.18 2.29 -4.74
C GLY A 38 -18.81 2.88 -5.15
N VAL A 39 -17.75 2.66 -4.36
CA VAL A 39 -16.38 3.06 -4.72
C VAL A 39 -15.81 1.99 -5.66
N PRO A 40 -15.24 2.37 -6.82
CA PRO A 40 -14.68 1.41 -7.76
C PRO A 40 -13.63 0.51 -7.10
N TYR A 41 -13.68 -0.80 -7.37
CA TYR A 41 -12.78 -1.77 -6.76
C TYR A 41 -11.29 -1.41 -6.96
N GLY A 42 -10.91 -0.95 -8.16
CA GLY A 42 -9.53 -0.51 -8.43
C GLY A 42 -9.10 0.68 -7.58
N THR A 43 -10.02 1.60 -7.29
CA THR A 43 -9.78 2.76 -6.41
C THR A 43 -9.63 2.31 -4.97
N LEU A 44 -10.58 1.51 -4.47
CA LEU A 44 -10.53 0.97 -3.10
C LEU A 44 -9.25 0.16 -2.88
N ARG A 45 -8.87 -0.67 -3.85
CA ARG A 45 -7.62 -1.44 -3.80
C ARG A 45 -6.40 -0.53 -3.69
N ARG A 46 -6.30 0.51 -4.53
CA ARG A 46 -5.18 1.46 -4.47
C ARG A 46 -5.11 2.22 -3.15
N ILE A 47 -6.25 2.55 -2.54
CA ILE A 47 -6.32 3.17 -1.21
C ILE A 47 -5.75 2.22 -0.15
N LEU A 48 -6.21 0.97 -0.15
CA LEU A 48 -5.80 -0.04 0.83
C LEU A 48 -4.34 -0.50 0.67
N GLU A 49 -3.79 -0.38 -0.53
CA GLU A 49 -2.38 -0.67 -0.86
C GLU A 49 -1.48 0.56 -0.78
N LEU A 50 -1.99 1.69 -0.28
CA LEU A 50 -1.22 2.95 -0.13
C LEU A 50 -0.68 3.53 -1.45
N ASN A 51 -1.26 3.12 -2.58
CA ASN A 51 -0.93 3.64 -3.90
C ASN A 51 -1.61 4.98 -4.19
N THR A 52 -2.69 5.31 -3.47
CA THR A 52 -3.37 6.61 -3.56
C THR A 52 -3.96 7.01 -2.21
N VAL A 53 -4.06 8.32 -1.99
CA VAL A 53 -4.83 8.88 -0.87
C VAL A 53 -6.31 8.86 -1.24
N ALA A 54 -7.16 8.44 -0.31
CA ALA A 54 -8.61 8.47 -0.48
C ALA A 54 -9.14 9.90 -0.37
N ASP A 55 -10.07 10.29 -1.24
CA ASP A 55 -10.78 11.55 -1.07
C ASP A 55 -11.89 11.44 0.00
N TYR A 56 -12.39 12.60 0.45
CA TYR A 56 -13.41 12.65 1.51
C TYR A 56 -14.69 11.89 1.14
N GLU A 57 -15.16 11.98 -0.10
CA GLU A 57 -16.38 11.31 -0.54
C GLU A 57 -16.21 9.79 -0.57
N GLN A 58 -15.05 9.30 -1.00
CA GLN A 58 -14.69 7.89 -0.96
C GLN A 58 -14.64 7.39 0.49
N LEU A 59 -14.02 8.13 1.40
CA LEU A 59 -13.98 7.78 2.82
C LEU A 59 -15.36 7.79 3.45
N ARG A 60 -16.19 8.78 3.15
CA ARG A 60 -17.58 8.88 3.62
C ARG A 60 -18.39 7.67 3.16
N LYS A 61 -18.33 7.31 1.88
CA LYS A 61 -19.02 6.14 1.32
C LYS A 61 -18.54 4.82 1.91
N ILE A 62 -17.23 4.68 2.15
CA ILE A 62 -16.66 3.49 2.81
C ILE A 62 -17.18 3.39 4.25
N ALA A 63 -17.20 4.49 4.99
CA ALA A 63 -17.71 4.52 6.36
C ALA A 63 -19.20 4.17 6.43
N GLU A 64 -20.01 4.74 5.53
CA GLU A 64 -21.44 4.42 5.39
C GLU A 64 -21.66 2.93 5.09
N ALA A 65 -20.91 2.35 4.15
CA ALA A 65 -20.97 0.93 3.83
C ALA A 65 -20.55 0.03 5.00
N LEU A 66 -19.56 0.46 5.78
CA LEU A 66 -19.15 -0.19 7.02
C LEU A 66 -20.12 0.08 8.18
N ARG A 67 -21.23 0.82 7.98
CA ARG A 67 -22.20 1.16 9.02
C ARG A 67 -21.53 1.73 10.26
N MET A 68 -20.58 2.64 10.05
CA MET A 68 -19.86 3.32 11.13
C MET A 68 -19.62 4.79 10.77
N PRO A 69 -19.53 5.68 11.76
CA PRO A 69 -19.25 7.07 11.46
C PRO A 69 -17.79 7.21 10.98
N LEU A 70 -17.57 8.09 10.00
CA LEU A 70 -16.24 8.37 9.47
C LEU A 70 -15.27 8.79 10.58
N SER A 71 -15.75 9.54 11.56
CA SER A 71 -14.96 9.96 12.73
C SER A 71 -14.38 8.78 13.51
N SER A 72 -15.06 7.63 13.58
CA SER A 72 -14.51 6.44 14.23
C SER A 72 -13.35 5.83 13.45
N ILE A 73 -13.38 5.88 12.11
CA ILE A 73 -12.24 5.42 11.28
C ILE A 73 -11.05 6.37 11.48
N ILE A 74 -11.30 7.68 11.47
CA ILE A 74 -10.26 8.68 11.67
C ILE A 74 -9.65 8.57 13.07
N ALA A 75 -10.47 8.43 14.12
CA ALA A 75 -9.98 8.28 15.49
C ALA A 75 -9.13 7.00 15.67
N ASP A 76 -9.52 5.89 15.06
CA ASP A 76 -8.71 4.66 15.06
C ASP A 76 -7.38 4.88 14.32
N ALA A 77 -7.40 5.55 13.16
CA ALA A 77 -6.20 5.92 12.43
C ALA A 77 -5.26 6.84 13.26
N GLU A 78 -5.80 7.87 13.91
CA GLU A 78 -5.02 8.77 14.80
C GLU A 78 -4.43 8.06 16.01
N HIS A 79 -5.10 7.02 16.52
CA HIS A 79 -4.55 6.18 17.56
C HIS A 79 -3.41 5.32 17.02
N LEU A 80 -3.57 4.77 15.81
CA LEU A 80 -2.58 3.94 15.14
C LEU A 80 -1.31 4.70 14.75
N THR A 81 -1.35 6.00 14.51
CA THR A 81 -0.12 6.79 14.25
C THR A 81 0.80 6.88 15.46
N LYS A 82 0.27 6.61 16.67
CA LYS A 82 1.02 6.59 17.93
C LYS A 82 1.37 5.18 18.39
N ASP A 83 0.87 4.16 17.69
CA ASP A 83 1.09 2.76 18.00
C ASP A 83 2.53 2.37 17.62
N ALA A 84 3.30 1.88 18.60
CA ALA A 84 4.71 1.54 18.40
C ALA A 84 4.91 0.49 17.30
N GLY A 85 4.00 -0.48 17.17
CA GLY A 85 4.08 -1.51 16.13
C GLY A 85 3.82 -0.96 14.74
N VAL A 86 2.90 0.01 14.61
CA VAL A 86 2.64 0.69 13.33
C VAL A 86 3.80 1.61 12.94
N ILE A 87 4.38 2.32 13.90
CA ILE A 87 5.56 3.17 13.69
C ILE A 87 6.77 2.32 13.27
N GLU A 88 7.02 1.21 13.98
CA GLU A 88 8.12 0.29 13.67
C GLU A 88 7.93 -0.34 12.28
N ASP A 89 6.73 -0.82 11.95
CA ASP A 89 6.42 -1.35 10.62
C ASP A 89 6.56 -0.27 9.54
N TYR A 90 6.16 0.98 9.81
CA TYR A 90 6.38 2.11 8.90
C TYR A 90 7.86 2.38 8.67
N GLN A 91 8.66 2.48 9.73
CA GLN A 91 10.11 2.69 9.64
C GLN A 91 10.81 1.51 8.96
N ALA A 92 10.36 0.27 9.16
CA ALA A 92 10.90 -0.89 8.48
C ALA A 92 10.58 -0.89 6.97
N THR A 93 9.39 -0.41 6.57
CA THR A 93 9.04 -0.24 5.16
C THR A 93 9.77 0.92 4.50
N ASP A 94 9.90 2.06 5.20
CA ASP A 94 10.61 3.25 4.73
C ASP A 94 12.12 2.98 4.62
N ASN A 95 12.71 2.30 5.61
CA ASN A 95 14.10 1.86 5.55
C ASN A 95 14.36 0.91 4.37
N ARG A 96 13.41 0.02 4.02
CA ARG A 96 13.51 -0.81 2.80
C ARG A 96 13.46 -0.01 1.50
N GLU A 97 12.72 1.10 1.47
CA GLU A 97 12.70 2.00 0.31
C GLU A 97 13.97 2.86 0.24
N THR A 98 14.56 3.27 1.37
CA THR A 98 15.87 3.96 1.38
C THR A 98 17.05 3.03 1.13
N SER A 99 16.94 1.75 1.46
CA SER A 99 17.85 0.68 1.03
C SER A 99 17.37 0.01 -0.26
N SER A 100 16.61 0.72 -1.08
CA SER A 100 16.60 0.45 -2.51
C SER A 100 17.86 1.11 -3.10
N ASP A 101 19.01 0.53 -2.77
CA ASP A 101 20.00 0.32 -3.80
C ASP A 101 19.22 -0.37 -4.93
N HIS A 102 18.75 0.43 -5.89
CA HIS A 102 18.70 -0.03 -7.25
C HIS A 102 20.14 -0.42 -7.57
N GLU A 103 20.54 -1.62 -7.17
CA GLU A 103 21.25 -2.45 -8.11
C GLU A 103 20.31 -2.53 -9.30
N ASN A 104 20.46 -1.53 -10.18
CA ASN A 104 20.23 -1.65 -11.58
C ASN A 104 21.09 -2.85 -11.96
N ILE A 105 20.58 -4.06 -11.75
CA ILE A 105 21.12 -5.26 -12.33
C ILE A 105 21.01 -4.95 -13.80
N ASP A 106 22.12 -4.49 -14.36
CA ASP A 106 22.25 -4.19 -15.75
C ASP A 106 22.06 -5.53 -16.46
N ILE A 107 20.83 -5.79 -16.88
CA ILE A 107 20.40 -7.05 -17.48
C ILE A 107 21.26 -7.31 -18.73
N ASP A 108 21.76 -6.26 -19.38
CA ASP A 108 22.67 -6.36 -20.53
C ASP A 108 24.05 -6.86 -20.08
N ALA A 109 24.58 -6.36 -18.96
CA ALA A 109 25.84 -6.87 -18.38
C ALA A 109 25.73 -8.33 -17.88
N TRP A 110 24.56 -8.75 -17.39
CA TRP A 110 24.31 -10.14 -17.01
C TRP A 110 24.19 -11.06 -18.23
N ALA A 111 23.55 -10.59 -19.31
CA ALA A 111 23.41 -11.35 -20.57
C ALA A 111 24.75 -11.56 -21.29
N ASP A 112 25.65 -10.57 -21.26
CA ASP A 112 26.98 -10.68 -21.85
C ASP A 112 27.87 -11.67 -21.09
N ARG A 113 27.72 -11.76 -19.77
CA ARG A 113 28.42 -12.75 -18.94
C ARG A 113 28.02 -14.19 -19.26
N ILE A 114 26.73 -14.47 -19.47
CA ILE A 114 26.26 -15.82 -19.84
C ILE A 114 26.78 -16.24 -21.22
N LYS A 115 26.79 -15.32 -22.20
CA LYS A 115 27.34 -15.60 -23.54
C LYS A 115 28.86 -15.85 -23.53
N ALA A 116 29.59 -15.19 -22.64
CA ALA A 116 31.02 -15.40 -22.48
C ALA A 116 31.33 -16.76 -21.81
N GLU A 117 30.51 -17.18 -20.84
CA GLU A 117 30.67 -18.46 -20.12
C GLU A 117 30.32 -19.68 -20.98
N ASP A 118 29.36 -19.56 -21.92
CA ASP A 118 29.03 -20.60 -22.92
C ASP A 118 30.11 -20.76 -24.01
N SER A 119 30.93 -19.74 -24.25
CA SER A 119 32.00 -19.80 -25.27
C SER A 119 33.26 -20.53 -24.78
N ILE A 120 33.41 -20.78 -23.47
CA ILE A 120 34.59 -21.46 -22.89
C ILE A 120 34.41 -22.99 -22.83
N HIS A 121 33.18 -23.51 -22.96
CA HIS A 121 32.90 -24.95 -22.88
C HIS A 121 32.80 -25.67 -24.23
N ASN A 122 33.02 -24.99 -25.36
CA ASN A 122 32.99 -25.63 -26.67
C ASN A 122 34.09 -25.10 -27.61
N ASN A 123 35.36 -25.27 -27.23
CA ASN A 123 36.48 -25.71 -28.09
C ASN A 123 37.77 -25.94 -27.29
#